data_AF-H1KZ88-F1
#
_entry.id   AF-H1KZ88-F1
#
_cell.length_a   1.000
_cell.length_b   1.000
_cell.length_c   1.000
_cell.angle_alpha   90.00
_cell.angle_beta   90.00
_cell.angle_gamma   90.00
#
_symmetry.space_group_name_H-M   'P 1'
#
loop_
_entity.id
_entity.type
_entity.pdbx_description
1 polymer ?
#
loop_
_entity_poly.entity_id
_entity_poly.type
_entity_poly.pdbx_seq_one_letter_code
_entity_poly.pdbx_strand_id
1 'polypeptide(L)'
;MDIKKLEVLFFIFVLMSFCHAFPTNAVVVANKNSIDYNYAKLLMDNMYSNKKVTVDGNHVDITDIKVYYAPAHNKLIIGENGETLTIEFEKNKGIKYKSLVYEKEMNFEKNKEVELFGKSYKILDYDKYTLILGKEVKNVTTNESFEYKNYKIILKAVSFDNNELIADIYKDNKLIESPKLKKNEYHQVKDSDIGIIYNGTYESLRKIYFNFRIFDAIKLVDGEGFPLNRDFIVYIRDNKIELECKSPEKLPENFKIMNFNIYVDSIGNITIFRVKSTNNYEKEVDDIQYLGDDIWGVKEDNETYVFHCNKKYKNATFYFGCKDVLDDDNSLNVDSDLILIGGPVSNKMTNQIKDKLKIKIDNNNPGKNRGVIQLIKNPYNPKYNILVLAGSDRNGTKACVLSVINGIYRNQDIMIVELDGDKVKVIK
;
A
#
# COMPACT_ATOMS: atom_id res chain seq x y z
N MET A 1 -9.55 -25.45 33.72
CA MET A 1 -8.99 -24.81 32.51
C MET A 1 -9.41 -25.68 31.33
N ASP A 2 -10.23 -25.13 30.44
CA ASP A 2 -11.01 -25.89 29.47
C ASP A 2 -10.11 -26.48 28.36
N ILE A 3 -10.15 -27.80 28.16
CA ILE A 3 -9.26 -28.54 27.25
C ILE A 3 -9.40 -28.00 25.81
N LYS A 4 -10.59 -27.51 25.44
CA LYS A 4 -10.84 -26.86 24.13
C LYS A 4 -10.11 -25.53 23.94
N LYS A 5 -9.87 -24.76 25.01
CA LYS A 5 -9.08 -23.52 24.92
C LYS A 5 -7.58 -23.81 24.81
N LEU A 6 -7.12 -24.93 25.37
CA LEU A 6 -5.74 -25.37 25.26
C LEU A 6 -5.43 -25.88 23.85
N GLU A 7 -6.37 -26.60 23.21
CA GLU A 7 -6.22 -27.06 21.83
C GLU A 7 -6.18 -25.91 20.82
N VAL A 8 -7.00 -24.86 20.99
CA VAL A 8 -6.97 -23.66 20.12
C VAL A 8 -5.65 -22.89 20.29
N LEU A 9 -5.14 -22.77 21.52
CA LEU A 9 -3.86 -22.11 21.78
C LEU A 9 -2.67 -22.94 21.26
N PHE A 10 -2.75 -24.28 21.36
CA PHE A 10 -1.74 -25.19 20.83
C PHE A 10 -1.76 -25.22 19.29
N PHE A 11 -2.91 -25.06 18.65
CA PHE A 11 -3.01 -24.92 17.18
C PHE A 11 -2.39 -23.62 16.68
N ILE A 12 -2.54 -22.51 17.43
CA ILE A 12 -1.92 -21.22 17.11
C ILE A 12 -0.39 -21.27 17.24
N PHE A 13 0.14 -22.00 18.23
CA PHE A 13 1.59 -22.15 18.41
C PHE A 13 2.23 -23.16 17.45
N VAL A 14 1.54 -24.24 17.08
CA VAL A 14 2.07 -25.26 16.14
C VAL A 14 2.11 -24.73 14.69
N LEU A 15 1.25 -23.78 14.31
CA LEU A 15 1.32 -23.10 13.01
C LEU A 15 2.58 -22.22 12.84
N MET A 16 3.20 -21.74 13.92
CA MET A 16 4.43 -20.95 13.82
C MET A 16 5.69 -21.79 13.51
N SER A 17 5.65 -23.12 13.65
CA SER A 17 6.85 -23.96 13.50
C SER A 17 6.89 -24.84 12.24
N PHE A 18 5.85 -24.81 11.40
CA PHE A 18 5.81 -25.55 10.13
C PHE A 18 5.11 -24.78 8.99
N CYS A 19 5.19 -23.45 9.02
CA CYS A 19 4.68 -22.66 7.91
C CYS A 19 5.52 -22.91 6.65
N HIS A 20 4.94 -23.67 5.70
CA HIS A 20 5.29 -23.63 4.29
C HIS A 20 4.87 -22.27 3.67
N ALA A 21 5.07 -21.18 4.41
CA ALA A 21 4.93 -19.83 3.94
C ALA A 21 6.33 -19.37 3.47
N PHE A 22 6.37 -18.39 2.56
CA PHE A 22 7.61 -17.73 2.20
C PHE A 22 8.37 -17.32 3.49
N PRO A 23 9.70 -17.47 3.57
CA PRO A 23 10.40 -17.31 4.84
C PRO A 23 10.27 -15.87 5.36
N THR A 24 9.45 -15.69 6.39
CA THR A 24 9.02 -14.38 6.91
C THR A 24 10.06 -13.75 7.84
N ASN A 25 11.25 -14.34 7.95
CA ASN A 25 12.40 -13.91 8.76
C ASN A 25 13.73 -14.23 8.06
N ALA A 26 13.75 -14.25 6.71
CA ALA A 26 14.98 -14.52 5.97
C ALA A 26 15.91 -13.31 5.88
N VAL A 27 17.19 -13.58 5.63
CA VAL A 27 18.15 -12.59 5.14
C VAL A 27 18.12 -12.63 3.61
N VAL A 28 17.95 -11.47 2.99
CA VAL A 28 18.03 -11.34 1.53
C VAL A 28 19.46 -10.93 1.17
N VAL A 29 20.07 -11.64 0.21
CA VAL A 29 21.43 -11.37 -0.24
C VAL A 29 21.43 -11.08 -1.72
N ALA A 30 21.96 -9.91 -2.08
CA ALA A 30 22.19 -9.52 -3.46
C ALA A 30 23.40 -8.61 -3.55
N ASN A 31 24.12 -8.69 -4.66
CA ASN A 31 25.25 -7.81 -4.94
C ASN A 31 24.78 -6.36 -5.08
N LYS A 32 25.20 -5.47 -4.17
CA LYS A 32 24.76 -4.06 -4.12
C LYS A 32 25.06 -3.26 -5.38
N ASN A 33 26.06 -3.68 -6.14
CA ASN A 33 26.51 -3.01 -7.37
C ASN A 33 25.85 -3.61 -8.63
N SER A 34 24.97 -4.59 -8.49
CA SER A 34 24.27 -5.24 -9.61
C SER A 34 22.79 -4.87 -9.65
N ILE A 35 22.14 -5.16 -10.79
CA ILE A 35 20.68 -4.98 -10.92
C ILE A 35 19.90 -5.92 -9.99
N ASP A 36 20.51 -7.00 -9.52
CA ASP A 36 19.90 -7.97 -8.62
C ASP A 36 19.56 -7.33 -7.26
N TYR A 37 20.27 -6.28 -6.86
CA TYR A 37 19.92 -5.49 -5.68
C TYR A 37 18.57 -4.78 -5.80
N ASN A 38 18.23 -4.29 -7.00
CA ASN A 38 16.91 -3.71 -7.24
C ASN A 38 15.82 -4.80 -7.20
N TYR A 39 16.14 -6.02 -7.63
CA TYR A 39 15.23 -7.16 -7.52
C TYR A 39 15.06 -7.64 -6.07
N ALA A 40 16.10 -7.54 -5.24
CA ALA A 40 16.01 -7.75 -3.79
C ALA A 40 15.07 -6.74 -3.14
N LYS A 41 15.21 -5.45 -3.45
CA LYS A 41 14.27 -4.43 -2.98
C LYS A 41 12.85 -4.67 -3.47
N LEU A 42 12.67 -4.99 -4.75
CA LEU A 42 11.36 -5.32 -5.32
C LEU A 42 10.70 -6.50 -4.60
N LEU A 43 11.46 -7.55 -4.30
CA LEU A 43 10.99 -8.66 -3.49
C LEU A 43 10.58 -8.16 -2.11
N MET A 44 11.43 -7.37 -1.46
CA MET A 44 11.20 -6.96 -0.09
C MET A 44 10.01 -6.03 0.09
N ASP A 45 9.84 -5.08 -0.82
CA ASP A 45 8.71 -4.14 -0.86
C ASP A 45 7.36 -4.86 -1.02
N ASN A 46 7.35 -6.13 -1.43
CA ASN A 46 6.14 -6.91 -1.67
C ASN A 46 5.94 -8.10 -0.73
N MET A 47 7.01 -8.63 -0.15
CA MET A 47 6.96 -9.83 0.69
C MET A 47 7.08 -9.53 2.18
N TYR A 48 7.57 -8.35 2.56
CA TYR A 48 7.76 -7.97 3.96
C TYR A 48 7.05 -6.67 4.27
N SER A 49 6.54 -6.58 5.50
CA SER A 49 6.08 -5.31 6.05
C SER A 49 7.23 -4.32 6.01
N ASN A 50 6.95 -3.07 5.65
CA ASN A 50 7.96 -2.03 5.62
C ASN A 50 7.34 -0.66 5.83
N LYS A 51 8.11 0.26 6.41
CA LYS A 51 7.72 1.66 6.57
C LYS A 51 8.74 2.53 5.85
N LYS A 52 8.29 3.23 4.81
CA LYS A 52 9.08 4.26 4.13
C LYS A 52 8.73 5.61 4.73
N VAL A 53 9.75 6.33 5.18
CA VAL A 53 9.62 7.67 5.76
C VAL A 53 10.43 8.65 4.91
N THR A 54 9.76 9.69 4.44
CA THR A 54 10.36 10.78 3.66
C THR A 54 10.15 12.09 4.40
N VAL A 55 11.21 12.84 4.64
CA VAL A 55 11.13 14.13 5.35
C VAL A 55 10.94 15.25 4.32
N ASP A 56 9.96 16.11 4.56
CA ASP A 56 9.70 17.36 3.84
C ASP A 56 9.50 18.53 4.82
N GLY A 57 10.57 19.30 5.07
CA GLY A 57 10.57 20.37 6.06
C GLY A 57 10.27 19.85 7.48
N ASN A 58 9.18 20.32 8.08
CA ASN A 58 8.71 19.85 9.39
C ASN A 58 7.75 18.66 9.30
N HIS A 59 7.41 18.21 8.09
CA HIS A 59 6.48 17.12 7.90
C HIS A 59 7.23 15.86 7.49
N VAL A 60 6.66 14.71 7.86
CA VAL A 60 7.13 13.40 7.42
C VAL A 60 6.02 12.67 6.70
N ASP A 61 6.28 12.34 5.44
CA ASP A 61 5.45 11.47 4.62
C ASP A 61 5.79 10.02 4.93
N ILE A 62 4.78 9.25 5.32
CA ILE A 62 4.93 7.87 5.72
C ILE A 62 4.09 6.99 4.80
N THR A 63 4.75 6.02 4.17
CA THR A 63 4.11 4.88 3.52
C THR A 63 4.35 3.64 4.37
N ASP A 64 3.31 3.19 5.06
CA ASP A 64 3.30 2.02 5.93
C ASP A 64 2.68 0.83 5.19
N ILE A 65 3.47 -0.19 4.94
CA ILE A 65 3.08 -1.41 4.26
C ILE A 65 3.09 -2.54 5.28
N LYS A 66 1.93 -3.18 5.48
CA LYS A 66 1.85 -4.41 6.27
C LYS A 66 1.65 -5.59 5.35
N VAL A 67 2.45 -6.63 5.55
CA VAL A 67 2.32 -7.92 4.87
C VAL A 67 2.16 -9.01 5.92
N TYR A 68 1.08 -9.78 5.82
CA TYR A 68 0.85 -10.91 6.69
C TYR A 68 0.07 -12.02 5.96
N TYR A 69 0.03 -13.20 6.59
CA TYR A 69 -0.58 -14.39 6.04
C TYR A 69 -1.74 -14.83 6.94
N ALA A 70 -2.96 -14.84 6.39
CA ALA A 70 -4.17 -15.18 7.11
C ALA A 70 -4.75 -16.51 6.61
N PRO A 71 -4.76 -17.58 7.43
CA PRO A 71 -5.46 -18.81 7.07
C PRO A 71 -6.98 -18.59 7.13
N ALA A 72 -7.70 -19.14 6.15
CA ALA A 72 -9.17 -19.08 6.11
C ALA A 72 -9.76 -20.33 5.45
N HIS A 73 -10.92 -20.76 5.93
CA HIS A 73 -11.65 -21.90 5.37
C HIS A 73 -12.61 -21.48 4.26
N ASN A 74 -13.54 -20.58 4.58
CA ASN A 74 -14.56 -20.06 3.66
C ASN A 74 -14.83 -18.56 3.85
N LYS A 75 -14.22 -17.95 4.87
CA LYS A 75 -14.38 -16.54 5.21
C LYS A 75 -13.07 -15.98 5.72
N LEU A 76 -12.64 -14.89 5.12
CA LEU A 76 -11.49 -14.09 5.53
C LEU A 76 -12.00 -12.77 6.11
N ILE A 77 -11.48 -12.40 7.27
CA ILE A 77 -11.75 -11.11 7.91
C ILE A 77 -10.39 -10.43 8.13
N ILE A 78 -10.27 -9.22 7.60
CA ILE A 78 -9.10 -8.36 7.73
C ILE A 78 -9.55 -7.14 8.51
N GLY A 79 -8.94 -6.86 9.65
CA GLY A 79 -9.26 -5.71 10.49
C GLY A 79 -8.01 -4.86 10.74
N GLU A 80 -8.00 -3.61 10.28
CA GLU A 80 -6.89 -2.67 10.48
C GLU A 80 -7.42 -1.25 10.68
N ASN A 81 -6.98 -0.53 11.72
CA ASN A 81 -7.29 0.89 11.93
C ASN A 81 -8.80 1.26 11.85
N GLY A 82 -9.68 0.40 12.40
CA GLY A 82 -11.14 0.60 12.33
C GLY A 82 -11.75 0.36 10.95
N GLU A 83 -10.97 -0.16 10.00
CA GLU A 83 -11.42 -0.74 8.73
C GLU A 83 -11.58 -2.24 8.90
N THR A 84 -12.66 -2.79 8.34
CA THR A 84 -12.88 -4.23 8.24
C THR A 84 -13.16 -4.60 6.79
N LEU A 85 -12.41 -5.57 6.26
CA LEU A 85 -12.67 -6.20 4.97
C LEU A 85 -13.07 -7.65 5.21
N THR A 86 -14.33 -7.97 4.88
CA THR A 86 -14.91 -9.30 4.99
C THR A 86 -15.08 -9.91 3.61
N ILE A 87 -14.47 -11.08 3.39
CA ILE A 87 -14.50 -11.80 2.12
C ILE A 87 -15.01 -13.21 2.37
N GLU A 88 -16.12 -13.58 1.73
CA GLU A 88 -16.63 -14.95 1.71
C GLU A 88 -16.28 -15.62 0.39
N PHE A 89 -15.86 -16.89 0.46
CA PHE A 89 -15.37 -17.62 -0.70
C PHE A 89 -15.64 -19.12 -0.61
N GLU A 90 -15.55 -19.79 -1.76
CA GLU A 90 -15.51 -21.23 -1.89
C GLU A 90 -14.19 -21.69 -2.50
N LYS A 91 -13.64 -22.77 -1.94
CA LYS A 91 -12.47 -23.45 -2.49
C LYS A 91 -12.93 -24.67 -3.30
N ASN A 92 -12.66 -24.64 -4.60
CA ASN A 92 -12.82 -25.77 -5.51
C ASN A 92 -11.45 -26.08 -6.16
N LYS A 93 -11.36 -26.12 -7.50
CA LYS A 93 -10.07 -26.13 -8.24
C LYS A 93 -9.29 -24.80 -8.15
N GLY A 94 -9.90 -23.78 -7.56
CA GLY A 94 -9.37 -22.44 -7.28
C GLY A 94 -10.29 -21.76 -6.27
N ILE A 95 -10.17 -20.44 -6.11
CA ILE A 95 -11.04 -19.65 -5.23
C ILE A 95 -12.13 -18.96 -6.05
N LYS A 96 -13.38 -19.07 -5.58
CA LYS A 96 -14.51 -18.29 -6.09
C LYS A 96 -15.06 -17.44 -4.95
N TYR A 97 -15.08 -16.12 -5.14
CA TYR A 97 -15.61 -15.19 -4.16
C TYR A 97 -17.14 -15.11 -4.25
N LYS A 98 -17.79 -15.03 -3.09
CA LYS A 98 -19.25 -14.98 -2.89
C LYS A 98 -19.73 -13.62 -2.44
N SER A 99 -19.02 -13.02 -1.50
CA SER A 99 -19.28 -11.67 -1.00
C SER A 99 -17.96 -11.00 -0.68
N LEU A 100 -17.96 -9.69 -0.83
CA LEU A 100 -16.87 -8.84 -0.41
C LEU A 100 -17.47 -7.54 0.09
N VAL A 101 -17.27 -7.28 1.37
CA VAL A 101 -17.80 -6.10 2.06
C VAL A 101 -16.65 -5.41 2.80
N TYR A 102 -16.48 -4.13 2.53
CA TYR A 102 -15.60 -3.26 3.29
C TYR A 102 -16.42 -2.37 4.21
N GLU A 103 -15.98 -2.21 5.45
CA GLU A 103 -16.64 -1.41 6.48
C GLU A 103 -15.62 -0.48 7.13
N LYS A 104 -16.00 0.77 7.35
CA LYS A 104 -15.23 1.74 8.13
C LYS A 104 -16.13 2.37 9.17
N GLU A 105 -15.78 2.20 10.44
CA GLU A 105 -16.37 2.99 11.51
C GLU A 105 -15.84 4.42 11.47
N MET A 106 -16.76 5.38 11.49
CA MET A 106 -16.45 6.80 11.36
C MET A 106 -17.42 7.61 12.20
N ASN A 107 -16.88 8.52 13.00
CA ASN A 107 -17.69 9.54 13.63
C ASN A 107 -17.89 10.70 12.65
N PHE A 108 -19.11 10.87 12.14
CA PHE A 108 -19.44 11.93 11.21
C PHE A 108 -19.55 13.27 11.94
N GLU A 109 -18.50 14.07 11.82
CA GLU A 109 -18.40 15.40 12.42
C GLU A 109 -17.70 16.32 11.43
N LYS A 110 -18.28 17.49 11.18
CA LYS A 110 -17.76 18.44 10.18
C LYS A 110 -16.35 18.91 10.56
N ASN A 111 -15.47 19.01 9.57
CA ASN A 111 -14.04 19.32 9.69
C ASN A 111 -13.18 18.27 10.40
N LYS A 112 -13.76 17.15 10.84
CA LYS A 112 -12.99 16.05 11.44
C LYS A 112 -12.14 15.36 10.40
N GLU A 113 -10.90 15.06 10.78
CA GLU A 113 -10.01 14.22 9.99
C GLU A 113 -10.35 12.75 10.20
N VAL A 114 -10.39 12.02 9.09
CA VAL A 114 -10.76 10.61 9.02
C VAL A 114 -9.89 9.90 8.00
N GLU A 115 -9.60 8.64 8.26
CA GLU A 115 -8.84 7.79 7.35
C GLU A 115 -9.80 6.87 6.57
N LEU A 116 -9.62 6.82 5.26
CA LEU A 116 -10.33 5.90 4.38
C LEU A 116 -9.36 5.37 3.32
N PHE A 117 -9.21 4.04 3.24
CA PHE A 117 -8.29 3.37 2.31
C PHE A 117 -6.83 3.82 2.47
N GLY A 118 -6.41 3.98 3.72
CA GLY A 118 -5.05 4.39 4.03
C GLY A 118 -4.71 5.79 3.52
N LYS A 119 -5.70 6.69 3.43
CA LYS A 119 -5.52 8.11 3.12
C LYS A 119 -6.35 8.95 4.07
N SER A 120 -5.81 10.09 4.48
CA SER A 120 -6.50 11.05 5.32
C SER A 120 -7.37 12.00 4.51
N TYR A 121 -8.58 12.25 5.03
CA TYR A 121 -9.57 13.18 4.48
C TYR A 121 -10.19 14.01 5.60
N LYS A 122 -10.70 15.19 5.27
CA LYS A 122 -11.60 15.95 6.13
C LYS A 122 -13.04 15.68 5.73
N ILE A 123 -13.93 15.51 6.71
CA ILE A 123 -15.37 15.52 6.46
C ILE A 123 -15.79 16.96 6.20
N LEU A 124 -16.10 17.27 4.93
CA LEU A 124 -16.47 18.62 4.52
C LEU A 124 -17.96 18.88 4.74
N ASP A 125 -18.79 17.87 4.49
CA ASP A 125 -20.24 17.92 4.70
C ASP A 125 -20.82 16.50 4.81
N TYR A 126 -21.98 16.35 5.45
CA TYR A 126 -22.68 15.09 5.55
C TYR A 126 -24.17 15.26 5.89
N ASP A 127 -24.96 14.30 5.43
CA ASP A 127 -26.36 14.11 5.83
C ASP A 127 -26.67 12.59 5.89
N LYS A 128 -27.95 12.23 5.99
CA LYS A 128 -28.37 10.81 6.08
C LYS A 128 -28.04 9.99 4.83
N TYR A 129 -27.95 10.63 3.67
CA TYR A 129 -27.80 10.00 2.36
C TYR A 129 -26.48 10.34 1.68
N THR A 130 -25.77 11.37 2.14
CA THR A 130 -24.54 11.84 1.51
C THR A 130 -23.42 12.10 2.51
N LEU A 131 -22.19 11.83 2.09
CA LEU A 131 -20.98 12.16 2.84
C LEU A 131 -19.92 12.71 1.88
N ILE A 132 -19.32 13.84 2.24
CA ILE A 132 -18.32 14.50 1.41
C ILE A 132 -16.99 14.49 2.15
N LEU A 133 -16.03 13.74 1.59
CA LEU A 133 -14.66 13.66 2.08
C LEU A 133 -13.77 14.52 1.19
N GLY A 134 -12.86 15.30 1.76
CA GLY A 134 -11.96 16.13 0.97
C GLY A 134 -10.53 16.18 1.48
N LYS A 135 -9.59 16.20 0.55
CA LYS A 135 -8.17 16.50 0.82
C LYS A 135 -7.90 17.92 0.37
N GLU A 136 -7.43 18.76 1.28
CA GLU A 136 -7.01 20.12 0.93
C GLU A 136 -5.78 20.07 0.04
N VAL A 137 -5.80 20.82 -1.06
CA VAL A 137 -4.76 20.79 -2.09
C VAL A 137 -4.12 22.15 -2.33
N LYS A 138 -4.83 23.24 -2.02
CA LYS A 138 -4.34 24.59 -2.28
C LYS A 138 -5.06 25.62 -1.43
N ASN A 139 -4.28 26.55 -0.89
CA ASN A 139 -4.77 27.83 -0.40
C ASN A 139 -4.57 28.89 -1.48
N VAL A 140 -5.63 29.65 -1.79
CA VAL A 140 -5.61 30.67 -2.83
C VAL A 140 -5.99 32.00 -2.24
N THR A 141 -5.17 33.01 -2.53
CA THR A 141 -5.47 34.41 -2.26
C THR A 141 -5.46 35.17 -3.59
N THR A 142 -6.58 35.78 -3.97
CA THR A 142 -6.71 36.51 -5.23
C THR A 142 -7.71 37.66 -5.11
N ASN A 143 -7.65 38.64 -6.00
CA ASN A 143 -8.62 39.73 -6.11
C ASN A 143 -9.51 39.62 -7.35
N GLU A 144 -9.26 38.67 -8.26
CA GLU A 144 -9.91 38.62 -9.58
C GLU A 144 -10.29 37.20 -10.01
N SER A 145 -9.32 36.29 -10.10
CA SER A 145 -9.57 34.91 -10.54
C SER A 145 -8.46 33.97 -10.09
N PHE A 146 -8.72 32.68 -10.18
CA PHE A 146 -7.70 31.64 -10.01
C PHE A 146 -8.03 30.40 -10.85
N GLU A 147 -7.00 29.57 -11.04
CA GLU A 147 -7.09 28.33 -11.81
C GLU A 147 -6.64 27.13 -10.96
N TYR A 148 -7.34 26.02 -11.15
CA TYR A 148 -7.02 24.72 -10.55
C TYR A 148 -7.48 23.59 -11.46
N LYS A 149 -6.59 22.64 -11.76
CA LYS A 149 -6.76 21.65 -12.84
C LYS A 149 -7.14 22.37 -14.15
N ASN A 150 -8.22 21.97 -14.80
CA ASN A 150 -8.76 22.61 -16.00
C ASN A 150 -9.93 23.57 -15.71
N TYR A 151 -10.05 24.04 -14.46
CA TYR A 151 -11.09 24.97 -14.04
C TYR A 151 -10.52 26.36 -13.80
N LYS A 152 -11.32 27.35 -14.18
CA LYS A 152 -11.05 28.77 -13.93
C LYS A 152 -12.22 29.38 -13.17
N ILE A 153 -11.92 29.96 -12.02
CA ILE A 153 -12.89 30.59 -11.13
C ILE A 153 -12.69 32.10 -11.22
N ILE A 154 -13.71 32.83 -11.66
CA ILE A 154 -13.68 34.29 -11.83
C ILE A 154 -14.62 34.93 -10.82
N LEU A 155 -14.09 35.82 -9.98
CA LEU A 155 -14.86 36.50 -8.94
C LEU A 155 -15.68 37.63 -9.55
N LYS A 156 -16.96 37.75 -9.16
CA LYS A 156 -17.90 38.72 -9.76
C LYS A 156 -18.34 39.81 -8.81
N ALA A 157 -18.85 39.40 -7.66
CA ALA A 157 -19.43 40.33 -6.70
C ALA A 157 -19.40 39.71 -5.31
N VAL A 158 -19.19 40.54 -4.29
CA VAL A 158 -19.27 40.15 -2.89
C VAL A 158 -20.37 40.96 -2.21
N SER A 159 -21.06 40.35 -1.25
CA SER A 159 -22.03 41.05 -0.40
C SER A 159 -21.34 42.12 0.47
N PHE A 160 -22.10 43.13 0.89
CA PHE A 160 -21.59 44.22 1.73
C PHE A 160 -20.98 43.75 3.06
N ASP A 161 -21.49 42.65 3.62
CA ASP A 161 -20.99 42.03 4.85
C ASP A 161 -19.84 41.04 4.61
N ASN A 162 -19.39 40.88 3.36
CA ASN A 162 -18.36 39.95 2.91
C ASN A 162 -18.65 38.46 3.18
N ASN A 163 -19.89 38.10 3.51
CA ASN A 163 -20.27 36.72 3.83
C ASN A 163 -20.64 35.89 2.58
N GLU A 164 -20.95 36.53 1.45
CA GLU A 164 -21.37 35.84 0.24
C GLU A 164 -20.61 36.36 -0.98
N LEU A 165 -20.11 35.44 -1.80
CA LEU A 165 -19.32 35.73 -2.99
C LEU A 165 -19.92 35.03 -4.20
N ILE A 166 -20.25 35.78 -5.23
CA ILE A 166 -20.63 35.25 -6.53
C ILE A 166 -19.37 35.04 -7.36
N ALA A 167 -19.21 33.83 -7.89
CA ALA A 167 -18.14 33.48 -8.79
C ALA A 167 -18.72 32.79 -10.03
N ASP A 168 -18.07 32.98 -11.18
CA ASP A 168 -18.29 32.15 -12.36
C ASP A 168 -17.22 31.06 -12.41
N ILE A 169 -17.64 29.82 -12.63
CA ILE A 169 -16.73 28.68 -12.74
C ILE A 169 -16.79 28.14 -14.16
N TYR A 170 -15.62 28.13 -14.81
CA TYR A 170 -15.44 27.62 -16.16
C TYR A 170 -14.63 26.32 -16.10
N LYS A 171 -14.97 25.37 -16.97
CA LYS A 171 -14.19 24.16 -17.25
C LYS A 171 -13.84 24.16 -18.73
N ASP A 172 -12.56 24.05 -19.08
CA ASP A 172 -12.11 24.10 -20.47
C ASP A 172 -12.68 25.32 -21.23
N ASN A 173 -12.67 26.49 -20.58
CA ASN A 173 -13.25 27.77 -21.06
C ASN A 173 -14.78 27.80 -21.25
N LYS A 174 -15.52 26.77 -20.84
CA LYS A 174 -16.99 26.77 -20.85
C LYS A 174 -17.54 27.03 -19.45
N LEU A 175 -18.44 28.01 -19.31
CA LEU A 175 -19.13 28.27 -18.04
C LEU A 175 -19.96 27.02 -17.65
N ILE A 176 -19.73 26.49 -16.45
CA ILE A 176 -20.46 25.33 -15.92
C ILE A 176 -21.45 25.72 -14.82
N GLU A 177 -21.13 26.74 -14.04
CA GLU A 177 -21.99 27.28 -12.98
C GLU A 177 -21.53 28.67 -12.53
N SER A 178 -22.45 29.40 -11.88
CA SER A 178 -22.19 30.70 -11.23
C SER A 178 -22.64 30.67 -9.77
N PRO A 179 -21.94 29.94 -8.88
CA PRO A 179 -22.40 29.72 -7.52
C PRO A 179 -22.33 30.97 -6.64
N LYS A 180 -23.17 30.98 -5.61
CA LYS A 180 -23.10 31.90 -4.48
C LYS A 180 -22.37 31.21 -3.33
N LEU A 181 -21.08 31.45 -3.22
CA LEU A 181 -20.22 30.88 -2.19
C LEU A 181 -20.46 31.60 -0.86
N LYS A 182 -20.89 30.87 0.16
CA LYS A 182 -21.04 31.40 1.51
C LYS A 182 -19.76 31.20 2.31
N LYS A 183 -19.43 32.19 3.14
CA LYS A 183 -18.22 32.19 3.95
C LYS A 183 -18.19 30.98 4.88
N ASN A 184 -17.09 30.24 4.86
CA ASN A 184 -16.83 29.02 5.62
C ASN A 184 -17.80 27.86 5.32
N GLU A 185 -18.58 27.94 4.25
CA GLU A 185 -19.42 26.85 3.77
C GLU A 185 -18.76 26.13 2.61
N TYR A 186 -19.02 24.82 2.53
CA TYR A 186 -18.52 23.97 1.46
C TYR A 186 -19.36 24.14 0.20
N HIS A 187 -18.70 24.31 -0.95
CA HIS A 187 -19.32 24.25 -2.26
C HIS A 187 -18.66 23.18 -3.11
N GLN A 188 -19.43 22.18 -3.54
CA GLN A 188 -19.01 21.23 -4.56
C GLN A 188 -19.18 21.86 -5.93
N VAL A 189 -18.10 21.95 -6.70
CA VAL A 189 -18.20 22.39 -8.08
C VAL A 189 -18.99 21.35 -8.88
N LYS A 190 -19.99 21.81 -9.64
CA LYS A 190 -20.91 20.95 -10.39
C LYS A 190 -20.20 19.90 -11.25
N ASP A 191 -20.67 18.65 -11.15
CA ASP A 191 -20.19 17.49 -11.91
C ASP A 191 -18.65 17.30 -11.86
N SER A 192 -18.05 17.60 -10.71
CA SER A 192 -16.60 17.55 -10.51
C SER A 192 -16.20 16.93 -9.16
N ASP A 193 -14.90 16.70 -9.01
CA ASP A 193 -14.23 16.31 -7.76
C ASP A 193 -13.64 17.52 -7.02
N ILE A 194 -14.06 18.76 -7.32
CA ILE A 194 -13.47 19.98 -6.74
C ILE A 194 -14.39 20.57 -5.67
N GLY A 195 -13.84 20.72 -4.48
CA GLY A 195 -14.45 21.45 -3.37
C GLY A 195 -13.85 22.83 -3.18
N ILE A 196 -14.68 23.83 -2.90
CA ILE A 196 -14.26 25.20 -2.61
C ILE A 196 -14.86 25.64 -1.28
N ILE A 197 -14.02 26.18 -0.39
CA ILE A 197 -14.44 26.93 0.79
C ILE A 197 -13.90 28.36 0.68
N TYR A 198 -14.79 29.34 0.69
CA TYR A 198 -14.46 30.76 0.75
C TYR A 198 -14.28 31.18 2.21
N ASN A 199 -13.09 31.63 2.62
CA ASN A 199 -12.76 31.92 4.02
C ASN A 199 -12.96 33.40 4.41
N GLY A 200 -13.35 34.25 3.46
CA GLY A 200 -13.52 35.69 3.67
C GLY A 200 -12.50 36.54 2.91
N THR A 201 -12.46 37.82 3.27
CA THR A 201 -11.62 38.82 2.63
C THR A 201 -10.60 39.45 3.58
N TYR A 202 -9.59 40.10 3.00
CA TYR A 202 -8.80 41.11 3.69
C TYR A 202 -8.51 42.28 2.74
N GLU A 203 -8.25 43.45 3.32
CA GLU A 203 -7.89 44.64 2.56
C GLU A 203 -6.39 44.89 2.59
N SER A 204 -5.82 45.20 1.43
CA SER A 204 -4.44 45.67 1.31
C SER A 204 -4.33 46.66 0.16
N LEU A 205 -3.66 47.79 0.40
CA LEU A 205 -3.44 48.84 -0.61
C LEU A 205 -4.73 49.28 -1.34
N ARG A 206 -5.84 49.40 -0.62
CA ARG A 206 -7.19 49.73 -1.14
C ARG A 206 -7.78 48.70 -2.12
N LYS A 207 -7.27 47.48 -2.12
CA LYS A 207 -7.84 46.33 -2.85
C LYS A 207 -8.35 45.30 -1.85
N ILE A 208 -9.45 44.66 -2.22
CA ILE A 208 -10.01 43.52 -1.49
C ILE A 208 -9.42 42.25 -2.09
N TYR A 209 -8.89 41.39 -1.23
CA TYR A 209 -8.40 40.06 -1.58
C TYR A 209 -9.31 39.01 -0.93
N PHE A 210 -9.52 37.91 -1.64
CA PHE A 210 -10.40 36.80 -1.26
C PHE A 210 -9.56 35.56 -1.01
N ASN A 211 -9.84 34.87 0.09
CA ASN A 211 -9.13 33.66 0.50
C ASN A 211 -10.00 32.42 0.28
N PHE A 212 -9.41 31.39 -0.31
CA PHE A 212 -10.07 30.12 -0.59
C PHE A 212 -9.22 28.94 -0.14
N ARG A 213 -9.90 27.90 0.34
CA ARG A 213 -9.35 26.55 0.47
C ARG A 213 -9.94 25.68 -0.63
N ILE A 214 -9.08 25.03 -1.39
CA ILE A 214 -9.44 24.15 -2.49
C ILE A 214 -9.20 22.72 -2.07
N PHE A 215 -10.15 21.84 -2.40
CA PHE A 215 -10.14 20.43 -2.03
C PHE A 215 -10.30 19.54 -3.26
N ASP A 216 -9.59 18.42 -3.28
CA ASP A 216 -9.99 17.24 -4.02
C ASP A 216 -11.01 16.48 -3.18
N ALA A 217 -12.24 16.37 -3.66
CA ALA A 217 -13.41 15.89 -2.92
C ALA A 217 -13.98 14.59 -3.52
N ILE A 218 -14.47 13.73 -2.63
CA ILE A 218 -15.17 12.49 -2.94
C ILE A 218 -16.56 12.60 -2.30
N LYS A 219 -17.59 12.64 -3.16
CA LYS A 219 -18.98 12.60 -2.73
C LYS A 219 -19.49 11.17 -2.72
N LEU A 220 -19.82 10.66 -1.55
CA LEU A 220 -20.46 9.37 -1.34
C LEU A 220 -21.95 9.57 -1.23
N VAL A 221 -22.73 8.71 -1.90
CA VAL A 221 -24.19 8.75 -1.91
C VAL A 221 -24.72 7.34 -1.59
N ASP A 222 -25.57 7.22 -0.58
CA ASP A 222 -26.15 5.95 -0.14
C ASP A 222 -26.93 5.28 -1.28
N GLY A 223 -26.64 4.01 -1.52
CA GLY A 223 -27.21 3.20 -2.61
C GLY A 223 -26.57 3.40 -3.98
N GLU A 224 -25.65 4.36 -4.15
CA GLU A 224 -24.99 4.62 -5.44
C GLU A 224 -23.63 3.92 -5.57
N GLY A 225 -23.08 3.94 -6.78
CA GLY A 225 -21.75 3.40 -7.05
C GLY A 225 -20.65 4.21 -6.39
N PHE A 226 -19.66 3.55 -5.79
CA PHE A 226 -18.53 4.22 -5.18
C PHE A 226 -17.71 4.99 -6.23
N PRO A 227 -17.43 6.31 -6.06
CA PRO A 227 -16.84 7.14 -7.11
C PRO A 227 -15.46 6.67 -7.59
N LEU A 228 -14.63 6.13 -6.69
CA LEU A 228 -13.28 5.68 -7.05
C LEU A 228 -13.25 4.25 -7.61
N ASN A 229 -14.30 3.47 -7.38
CA ASN A 229 -14.45 2.14 -7.97
C ASN A 229 -15.94 1.78 -8.07
N ARG A 230 -16.48 1.88 -9.29
CA ARG A 230 -17.91 1.66 -9.56
C ARG A 230 -18.35 0.21 -9.40
N ASP A 231 -17.43 -0.73 -9.15
CA ASP A 231 -17.77 -2.11 -8.81
C ASP A 231 -18.33 -2.24 -7.39
N PHE A 232 -18.31 -1.16 -6.60
CA PHE A 232 -18.84 -1.11 -5.25
C PHE A 232 -20.11 -0.26 -5.16
N ILE A 233 -21.02 -0.65 -4.28
CA ILE A 233 -22.17 0.16 -3.84
C ILE A 233 -21.84 0.76 -2.48
N VAL A 234 -22.15 2.04 -2.29
CA VAL A 234 -21.97 2.76 -1.04
C VAL A 234 -23.21 2.60 -0.17
N TYR A 235 -22.99 2.33 1.11
CA TYR A 235 -24.00 2.36 2.13
C TYR A 235 -23.56 3.25 3.29
N ILE A 236 -24.34 4.29 3.58
CA ILE A 236 -24.11 5.21 4.70
C ILE A 236 -25.03 4.78 5.84
N ARG A 237 -24.43 4.54 7.01
CA ARG A 237 -25.11 4.22 8.26
C ARG A 237 -24.63 5.21 9.32
N ASP A 238 -25.38 5.39 10.40
CA ASP A 238 -25.20 6.47 11.38
C ASP A 238 -23.73 6.79 11.76
N ASN A 239 -22.90 5.77 11.97
CA ASN A 239 -21.48 5.89 12.31
C ASN A 239 -20.56 5.00 11.46
N LYS A 240 -21.01 4.57 10.28
CA LYS A 240 -20.28 3.60 9.46
C LYS A 240 -20.51 3.83 7.98
N ILE A 241 -19.46 3.65 7.19
CA ILE A 241 -19.57 3.47 5.74
C ILE A 241 -19.37 2.01 5.43
N GLU A 242 -20.20 1.47 4.54
CA GLU A 242 -20.06 0.12 4.02
C GLU A 242 -19.99 0.17 2.49
N LEU A 243 -19.02 -0.56 1.91
CA LEU A 243 -18.88 -0.74 0.47
C LEU A 243 -19.08 -2.22 0.13
N GLU A 244 -20.10 -2.52 -0.65
CA GLU A 244 -20.40 -3.89 -1.10
C GLU A 244 -20.01 -4.08 -2.57
N CYS A 245 -19.25 -5.14 -2.87
CA CYS A 245 -18.89 -5.48 -4.25
C CYS A 245 -20.11 -6.02 -5.02
N LYS A 246 -20.40 -5.46 -6.20
CA LYS A 246 -21.55 -5.81 -7.06
C LYS A 246 -21.47 -7.18 -7.71
N SER A 247 -20.28 -7.69 -7.98
CA SER A 247 -20.05 -8.95 -8.71
C SER A 247 -18.78 -9.66 -8.20
N PRO A 248 -18.76 -10.08 -6.93
CA PRO A 248 -17.59 -10.70 -6.32
C PRO A 248 -17.14 -11.96 -7.07
N GLU A 249 -18.06 -12.70 -7.69
CA GLU A 249 -17.78 -13.91 -8.46
C GLU A 249 -16.92 -13.69 -9.71
N LYS A 250 -16.79 -12.44 -10.16
CA LYS A 250 -15.94 -12.05 -11.31
C LYS A 250 -14.54 -11.63 -10.87
N LEU A 251 -14.28 -11.52 -9.57
CA LEU A 251 -12.96 -11.14 -9.07
C LEU A 251 -11.94 -12.25 -9.42
N PRO A 252 -10.74 -11.87 -9.90
CA PRO A 252 -9.66 -12.82 -10.10
C PRO A 252 -9.20 -13.39 -8.75
N GLU A 253 -8.57 -14.58 -8.79
CA GLU A 253 -8.04 -15.26 -7.60
C GLU A 253 -7.17 -14.33 -6.74
N ASN A 254 -6.24 -13.60 -7.36
CA ASN A 254 -5.50 -12.51 -6.74
C ASN A 254 -6.08 -11.17 -7.20
N PHE A 255 -6.41 -10.28 -6.28
CA PHE A 255 -7.02 -9.00 -6.62
C PHE A 255 -6.52 -7.86 -5.74
N LYS A 256 -6.72 -6.63 -6.22
CA LYS A 256 -6.47 -5.40 -5.48
C LYS A 256 -7.79 -4.71 -5.19
N ILE A 257 -8.00 -4.33 -3.94
CA ILE A 257 -9.09 -3.47 -3.52
C ILE A 257 -8.53 -2.32 -2.70
N MET A 258 -8.57 -1.12 -3.26
CA MET A 258 -8.14 0.10 -2.59
C MET A 258 -6.68 0.03 -2.07
N ASN A 259 -6.48 0.03 -0.75
CA ASN A 259 -5.19 -0.14 -0.07
C ASN A 259 -4.79 -1.60 0.16
N PHE A 260 -5.66 -2.58 -0.10
CA PHE A 260 -5.37 -4.01 0.09
C PHE A 260 -5.03 -4.70 -1.23
N ASN A 261 -3.95 -5.46 -1.25
CA ASN A 261 -3.68 -6.48 -2.24
C ASN A 261 -3.85 -7.85 -1.58
N ILE A 262 -4.72 -8.67 -2.16
CA ILE A 262 -5.07 -10.00 -1.67
C ILE A 262 -4.51 -11.03 -2.64
N TYR A 263 -3.70 -11.95 -2.12
CA TYR A 263 -3.14 -13.06 -2.88
C TYR A 263 -3.52 -14.37 -2.22
N VAL A 264 -3.99 -15.31 -3.02
CA VAL A 264 -4.32 -16.66 -2.57
C VAL A 264 -3.07 -17.52 -2.64
N ASP A 265 -2.74 -18.08 -1.49
CA ASP A 265 -1.77 -19.14 -1.29
C ASP A 265 -2.47 -20.39 -0.75
N SER A 266 -1.77 -21.52 -0.76
CA SER A 266 -2.30 -22.78 -0.22
C SER A 266 -1.23 -23.56 0.52
N ILE A 267 -1.55 -24.03 1.72
CA ILE A 267 -0.74 -25.01 2.44
C ILE A 267 -1.62 -26.23 2.68
N GLY A 268 -1.35 -27.31 1.94
CA GLY A 268 -2.20 -28.50 1.92
C GLY A 268 -3.66 -28.14 1.61
N ASN A 269 -4.56 -28.48 2.53
CA ASN A 269 -5.99 -28.22 2.36
C ASN A 269 -6.44 -26.83 2.85
N ILE A 270 -5.60 -26.11 3.60
CA ILE A 270 -5.93 -24.78 4.12
C ILE A 270 -5.63 -23.73 3.05
N THR A 271 -6.58 -22.81 2.84
CA THR A 271 -6.34 -21.62 2.01
C THR A 271 -5.71 -20.56 2.89
N ILE A 272 -4.62 -19.97 2.41
CA ILE A 272 -3.94 -18.88 3.08
C ILE A 272 -4.03 -17.66 2.18
N PHE A 273 -4.31 -16.51 2.78
CA PHE A 273 -4.31 -15.25 2.06
C PHE A 273 -3.10 -14.46 2.50
N ARG A 274 -2.20 -14.15 1.57
CA ARG A 274 -1.23 -13.09 1.80
C ARG A 274 -1.93 -11.76 1.58
N VAL A 275 -2.03 -10.98 2.64
CA VAL A 275 -2.63 -9.65 2.64
C VAL A 275 -1.51 -8.64 2.69
N LYS A 276 -1.51 -7.71 1.74
CA LYS A 276 -0.64 -6.54 1.74
C LYS A 276 -1.51 -5.29 1.83
N SER A 277 -1.48 -4.59 2.96
CA SER A 277 -2.13 -3.28 3.09
C SER A 277 -1.11 -2.15 2.91
N THR A 278 -1.55 -0.98 2.48
CA THR A 278 -0.69 0.18 2.26
C THR A 278 -1.38 1.45 2.74
N ASN A 279 -0.85 2.03 3.81
CA ASN A 279 -1.39 3.24 4.44
C ASN A 279 -0.41 4.39 4.23
N ASN A 280 -0.91 5.52 3.74
CA ASN A 280 -0.14 6.73 3.49
C ASN A 280 -0.68 7.85 4.37
N TYR A 281 0.16 8.37 5.24
CA TYR A 281 -0.20 9.45 6.15
C TYR A 281 0.99 10.37 6.37
N GLU A 282 0.67 11.57 6.83
CA GLU A 282 1.62 12.63 7.11
C GLU A 282 1.59 12.94 8.60
N LYS A 283 2.74 13.27 9.18
CA LYS A 283 2.86 13.77 10.55
C LYS A 283 3.72 15.02 10.57
N GLU A 284 3.29 16.02 11.31
CA GLU A 284 4.14 17.16 11.66
C GLU A 284 5.09 16.76 12.81
N VAL A 285 6.31 17.26 12.76
CA VAL A 285 7.37 17.05 13.74
C VAL A 285 7.77 18.40 14.31
N ASP A 286 7.23 18.73 15.48
CA ASP A 286 7.56 19.98 16.20
C ASP A 286 8.87 19.87 16.99
N ASP A 287 9.06 18.75 17.69
CA ASP A 287 10.26 18.41 18.46
C ASP A 287 10.54 16.91 18.31
N ILE A 288 9.73 16.07 18.96
CA ILE A 288 9.79 14.62 18.83
C ILE A 288 8.39 14.08 18.53
N GLN A 289 8.29 13.28 17.47
CA GLN A 289 7.03 12.67 17.05
C GLN A 289 7.20 11.16 16.87
N TYR A 290 6.39 10.37 17.56
CA TYR A 290 6.36 8.92 17.36
C TYR A 290 5.67 8.57 16.04
N LEU A 291 6.32 7.76 15.21
CA LEU A 291 5.86 7.36 13.86
C LEU A 291 5.47 5.86 13.78
N GLY A 292 5.48 5.16 14.92
CA GLY A 292 5.23 3.71 15.00
C GLY A 292 6.49 2.87 14.81
N ASP A 293 6.45 1.62 15.25
CA ASP A 293 7.49 0.60 15.03
C ASP A 293 8.91 1.03 15.47
N ASP A 294 8.98 1.71 16.63
CA ASP A 294 10.23 2.29 17.17
C ASP A 294 10.91 3.29 16.23
N ILE A 295 10.13 3.95 15.37
CA ILE A 295 10.59 5.03 14.49
C ILE A 295 10.07 6.36 15.03
N TRP A 296 10.97 7.34 15.06
CA TRP A 296 10.71 8.67 15.62
C TRP A 296 11.11 9.74 14.62
N GLY A 297 10.25 10.73 14.40
CA GLY A 297 10.64 12.01 13.81
C GLY A 297 11.26 12.87 14.90
N VAL A 298 12.41 13.47 14.62
CA VAL A 298 13.10 14.38 15.56
C VAL A 298 13.49 15.63 14.81
N LYS A 299 13.10 16.79 15.33
CA LYS A 299 13.50 18.09 14.81
C LYS A 299 14.63 18.64 15.67
N GLU A 300 15.76 18.88 15.02
CA GLU A 300 16.92 19.51 15.64
C GLU A 300 17.23 20.79 14.85
N ASP A 301 17.20 21.93 15.54
CA ASP A 301 17.29 23.26 14.92
C ASP A 301 16.20 23.46 13.85
N ASN A 302 16.62 23.59 12.58
CA ASN A 302 15.73 23.77 11.42
C ASN A 302 15.71 22.54 10.49
N GLU A 303 16.26 21.40 10.93
CA GLU A 303 16.22 20.16 10.16
C GLU A 303 15.43 19.06 10.91
N THR A 304 14.60 18.35 10.15
CA THR A 304 13.90 17.17 10.64
C THR A 304 14.64 15.91 10.20
N TYR A 305 14.73 14.93 11.10
CA TYR A 305 15.35 13.64 10.87
C TYR A 305 14.44 12.51 11.30
N VAL A 306 14.69 11.33 10.76
CA VAL A 306 14.10 10.08 11.22
C VAL A 306 15.12 9.35 12.08
N PHE A 307 14.71 8.92 13.27
CA PHE A 307 15.51 8.17 14.21
C PHE A 307 14.95 6.76 14.37
N HIS A 308 15.82 5.76 14.24
CA HIS A 308 15.49 4.36 14.45
C HIS A 308 16.75 3.58 14.83
N CYS A 309 16.65 2.66 15.80
CA CYS A 309 17.77 1.82 16.26
C CYS A 309 19.09 2.60 16.51
N ASN A 310 19.02 3.72 17.24
CA ASN A 310 20.16 4.59 17.55
C ASN A 310 20.86 5.23 16.34
N LYS A 311 20.17 5.34 15.19
CA LYS A 311 20.71 5.96 13.97
C LYS A 311 19.76 7.05 13.45
N LYS A 312 20.34 8.09 12.87
CA LYS A 312 19.65 9.21 12.22
C LYS A 312 19.65 9.02 10.70
N TYR A 313 18.53 9.39 10.07
CA TYR A 313 18.30 9.28 8.63
C TYR A 313 17.59 10.54 8.12
N LYS A 314 17.92 11.00 6.90
CA LYS A 314 17.11 12.02 6.21
C LYS A 314 15.84 11.41 5.62
N ASN A 315 16.00 10.30 4.91
CA ASN A 315 14.91 9.47 4.38
C ASN A 315 15.31 8.01 4.58
N ALA A 316 14.35 7.13 4.84
CA ALA A 316 14.65 5.70 5.04
C ALA A 316 13.45 4.82 4.71
N THR A 317 13.76 3.57 4.34
CA THR A 317 12.79 2.47 4.32
C THR A 317 13.25 1.44 5.34
N PHE A 318 12.38 1.10 6.28
CA PHE A 318 12.61 0.10 7.31
C PHE A 318 11.80 -1.14 6.96
N TYR A 319 12.44 -2.31 6.95
CA TYR A 319 11.77 -3.58 6.64
C TYR A 319 11.61 -4.40 7.92
N PHE A 320 10.41 -4.92 8.14
CA PHE A 320 10.05 -5.72 9.31
C PHE A 320 9.79 -7.16 8.90
N GLY A 321 10.36 -8.11 9.63
CA GLY A 321 10.37 -9.53 9.24
C GLY A 321 11.42 -9.88 8.18
N CYS A 322 12.17 -8.93 7.64
CA CYS A 322 13.43 -9.25 6.97
C CYS A 322 14.56 -8.99 7.95
N LYS A 323 15.47 -9.96 8.13
CA LYS A 323 16.57 -9.78 9.09
C LYS A 323 17.57 -8.72 8.61
N ASP A 324 17.91 -8.72 7.31
CA ASP A 324 18.70 -7.68 6.66
C ASP A 324 18.73 -7.88 5.12
N VAL A 325 19.16 -6.85 4.39
CA VAL A 325 19.72 -6.99 3.03
C VAL A 325 21.23 -6.90 3.09
N LEU A 326 21.87 -8.04 2.89
CA LEU A 326 23.31 -8.13 2.89
C LEU A 326 23.88 -8.00 1.48
N ASP A 327 25.06 -7.40 1.39
CA ASP A 327 25.89 -7.53 0.19
C ASP A 327 26.43 -8.96 0.09
N ASP A 328 26.83 -9.36 -1.11
CA ASP A 328 27.25 -10.73 -1.42
C ASP A 328 28.61 -11.14 -0.82
N ASP A 329 29.26 -10.22 -0.09
CA ASP A 329 30.52 -10.44 0.65
C ASP A 329 30.34 -11.05 2.06
N ASN A 330 29.11 -11.28 2.51
CA ASN A 330 28.85 -11.85 3.83
C ASN A 330 28.98 -13.39 3.87
N SER A 331 28.90 -13.98 5.07
CA SER A 331 29.00 -15.44 5.25
C SER A 331 27.67 -16.15 5.02
N LEU A 332 27.70 -17.35 4.41
CA LEU A 332 26.55 -18.27 4.33
C LEU A 332 26.22 -18.95 5.67
N ASN A 333 27.12 -18.88 6.65
CA ASN A 333 26.92 -19.42 7.99
C ASN A 333 26.17 -18.41 8.88
N VAL A 334 24.87 -18.25 8.63
CA VAL A 334 23.97 -17.42 9.44
C VAL A 334 22.89 -18.28 10.10
N ASP A 335 22.45 -17.86 11.28
CA ASP A 335 21.31 -18.47 11.97
C ASP A 335 19.98 -17.90 11.45
N SER A 336 19.70 -18.15 10.17
CA SER A 336 18.50 -17.70 9.46
C SER A 336 18.39 -18.42 8.11
N ASP A 337 17.16 -18.52 7.59
CA ASP A 337 16.96 -18.80 6.16
C ASP A 337 17.56 -17.68 5.30
N LEU A 338 18.03 -18.05 4.11
CA LEU A 338 18.64 -17.14 3.14
C LEU A 338 17.81 -17.09 1.86
N ILE A 339 17.71 -15.89 1.26
CA ILE A 339 17.25 -15.72 -0.11
C ILE A 339 18.39 -15.12 -0.91
N LEU A 340 18.96 -15.90 -1.83
CA LEU A 340 20.03 -15.44 -2.70
C LEU A 340 19.44 -15.00 -4.04
N ILE A 341 19.67 -13.75 -4.41
CA ILE A 341 19.18 -13.19 -5.67
C ILE A 341 20.38 -12.93 -6.58
N GLY A 342 20.31 -13.48 -7.79
CA GLY A 342 21.40 -13.46 -8.75
C GLY A 342 22.14 -14.81 -8.84
N GLY A 343 22.59 -15.13 -10.05
CA GLY A 343 23.29 -16.38 -10.34
C GLY A 343 24.74 -16.39 -9.87
N PRO A 344 25.45 -17.52 -9.99
CA PRO A 344 26.86 -17.66 -9.61
C PRO A 344 27.82 -16.61 -10.19
N VAL A 345 27.47 -16.01 -11.33
CA VAL A 345 28.29 -14.96 -11.96
C VAL A 345 28.12 -13.61 -11.28
N SER A 346 26.92 -13.27 -10.79
CA SER A 346 26.62 -11.95 -10.22
C SER A 346 26.57 -11.93 -8.69
N ASN A 347 26.41 -13.09 -8.04
CA ASN A 347 26.29 -13.24 -6.60
C ASN A 347 27.33 -14.25 -6.09
N LYS A 348 28.32 -13.76 -5.31
CA LYS A 348 29.41 -14.57 -4.76
C LYS A 348 28.92 -15.71 -3.87
N MET A 349 27.89 -15.49 -3.06
CA MET A 349 27.32 -16.55 -2.22
C MET A 349 26.66 -17.64 -3.05
N THR A 350 25.90 -17.27 -4.10
CA THR A 350 25.34 -18.25 -5.03
C THR A 350 26.46 -19.06 -5.71
N ASN A 351 27.60 -18.43 -6.02
CA ASN A 351 28.77 -19.12 -6.58
C ASN A 351 29.38 -20.16 -5.62
N GLN A 352 29.46 -19.85 -4.32
CA GLN A 352 29.98 -20.77 -3.30
C GLN A 352 29.16 -22.07 -3.19
N ILE A 353 27.84 -22.00 -3.44
CA ILE A 353 26.95 -23.16 -3.38
C ILE A 353 26.61 -23.74 -4.75
N LYS A 354 27.20 -23.27 -5.85
CA LYS A 354 26.78 -23.63 -7.22
C LYS A 354 26.76 -25.14 -7.47
N ASP A 355 27.71 -25.88 -6.90
CA ASP A 355 27.86 -27.33 -7.06
C ASP A 355 26.91 -28.12 -6.15
N LYS A 356 26.15 -27.43 -5.30
CA LYS A 356 25.08 -27.99 -4.45
C LYS A 356 23.68 -27.67 -4.99
N LEU A 357 23.58 -26.83 -6.01
CA LEU A 357 22.32 -26.51 -6.67
C LEU A 357 21.77 -27.74 -7.41
N LYS A 358 20.45 -27.94 -7.36
CA LYS A 358 19.78 -29.05 -8.05
C LYS A 358 19.79 -28.82 -9.58
N ILE A 359 19.67 -27.56 -9.99
CA ILE A 359 19.88 -27.13 -11.38
C ILE A 359 21.02 -26.14 -11.41
N LYS A 360 22.02 -26.42 -12.25
CA LYS A 360 23.12 -25.51 -12.53
C LYS A 360 22.60 -24.24 -13.19
N ILE A 361 23.06 -23.07 -12.76
CA ILE A 361 22.67 -21.79 -13.35
C ILE A 361 23.93 -21.11 -13.87
N ASP A 362 23.91 -20.70 -15.13
CA ASP A 362 24.97 -19.93 -15.78
C ASP A 362 24.36 -19.02 -16.85
N ASN A 363 25.19 -18.29 -17.60
CA ASN A 363 24.69 -17.32 -18.58
C ASN A 363 23.93 -17.96 -19.76
N ASN A 364 23.97 -19.29 -19.91
CA ASN A 364 23.28 -20.02 -20.97
C ASN A 364 22.13 -20.89 -20.46
N ASN A 365 22.22 -21.40 -19.22
CA ASN A 365 21.22 -22.27 -18.60
C ASN A 365 20.53 -21.54 -17.44
N PRO A 366 19.18 -21.45 -17.39
CA PRO A 366 18.18 -22.25 -18.11
C PRO A 366 17.75 -21.76 -19.51
N GLY A 367 18.38 -20.72 -20.05
CA GLY A 367 18.11 -20.18 -21.38
C GLY A 367 17.62 -18.74 -21.32
N LYS A 368 17.65 -18.04 -22.45
CA LYS A 368 17.30 -16.61 -22.54
C LYS A 368 15.95 -16.30 -21.86
N ASN A 369 15.93 -15.23 -21.06
CA ASN A 369 14.82 -14.75 -20.23
C ASN A 369 14.30 -15.76 -19.21
N ARG A 370 15.03 -16.85 -18.94
CA ARG A 370 14.61 -17.90 -18.00
C ARG A 370 15.41 -17.85 -16.72
N GLY A 371 14.76 -18.22 -15.63
CA GLY A 371 15.39 -18.40 -14.35
C GLY A 371 14.88 -19.62 -13.61
N VAL A 372 15.66 -20.01 -12.62
CA VAL A 372 15.37 -21.13 -11.73
C VAL A 372 15.16 -20.59 -10.33
N ILE A 373 14.03 -20.97 -9.75
CA ILE A 373 13.75 -20.87 -8.33
C ILE A 373 14.08 -22.24 -7.75
N GLN A 374 14.95 -22.32 -6.75
CA GLN A 374 15.24 -23.60 -6.10
C GLN A 374 15.49 -23.45 -4.61
N LEU A 375 14.87 -24.34 -3.84
CA LEU A 375 15.03 -24.46 -2.39
C LEU A 375 16.00 -25.60 -2.08
N ILE A 376 17.04 -25.29 -1.31
CA ILE A 376 18.03 -26.24 -0.83
C ILE A 376 18.23 -26.09 0.68
N LYS A 377 18.71 -27.15 1.35
CA LYS A 377 19.24 -27.02 2.72
C LYS A 377 20.54 -26.22 2.69
N ASN A 378 20.74 -25.33 3.66
CA ASN A 378 22.00 -24.58 3.75
C ASN A 378 23.15 -25.54 4.07
N PRO A 379 24.15 -25.68 3.18
CA PRO A 379 25.26 -26.62 3.39
C PRO A 379 26.20 -26.19 4.53
N TYR A 380 26.16 -24.92 4.95
CA TYR A 380 26.97 -24.36 6.03
C TYR A 380 26.22 -24.30 7.37
N ASN A 381 24.89 -24.32 7.36
CA ASN A 381 24.06 -24.42 8.56
C ASN A 381 22.77 -25.23 8.27
N PRO A 382 22.81 -26.58 8.36
CA PRO A 382 21.73 -27.46 7.90
C PRO A 382 20.38 -27.32 8.62
N LYS A 383 20.31 -26.49 9.68
CA LYS A 383 19.05 -26.12 10.35
C LYS A 383 18.20 -25.16 9.53
N TYR A 384 18.81 -24.45 8.58
CA TYR A 384 18.16 -23.43 7.76
C TYR A 384 18.21 -23.79 6.27
N ASN A 385 17.42 -23.09 5.46
CA ASN A 385 17.31 -23.28 4.02
C ASN A 385 17.83 -22.07 3.25
N ILE A 386 18.14 -22.32 1.97
CA ILE A 386 18.50 -21.29 1.00
C ILE A 386 17.52 -21.38 -0.16
N LEU A 387 16.81 -20.28 -0.41
CA LEU A 387 16.03 -20.06 -1.62
C LEU A 387 16.89 -19.28 -2.63
N VAL A 388 17.20 -19.90 -3.77
CA VAL A 388 17.95 -19.24 -4.84
C VAL A 388 16.99 -18.77 -5.92
N LEU A 389 17.04 -17.48 -6.24
CA LEU A 389 16.30 -16.82 -7.31
C LEU A 389 17.30 -16.31 -8.35
N ALA A 390 17.53 -17.08 -9.41
CA ALA A 390 18.58 -16.75 -10.36
C ALA A 390 18.23 -17.11 -11.80
N GLY A 391 18.42 -16.14 -12.69
CA GLY A 391 18.32 -16.28 -14.14
C GLY A 391 19.64 -16.58 -14.82
N SER A 392 19.57 -17.04 -16.06
CA SER A 392 20.71 -16.96 -16.97
C SER A 392 20.99 -15.53 -17.43
N ASP A 393 19.99 -14.66 -17.31
CA ASP A 393 20.11 -13.22 -17.54
C ASP A 393 19.24 -12.43 -16.55
N ARG A 394 19.30 -11.10 -16.69
CA ARG A 394 18.58 -10.14 -15.82
C ARG A 394 17.06 -10.33 -15.86
N ASN A 395 16.51 -10.74 -17.01
CA ASN A 395 15.08 -10.98 -17.16
C ASN A 395 14.66 -12.29 -16.51
N GLY A 396 15.51 -13.32 -16.60
CA GLY A 396 15.34 -14.58 -15.88
C GLY A 396 15.30 -14.39 -14.37
N THR A 397 16.22 -13.62 -13.79
CA THR A 397 16.19 -13.30 -12.34
C THR A 397 14.94 -12.51 -11.98
N LYS A 398 14.55 -11.52 -12.80
CA LYS A 398 13.30 -10.77 -12.62
C LYS A 398 12.08 -11.70 -12.65
N ALA A 399 12.05 -12.69 -13.55
CA ALA A 399 10.98 -13.69 -13.63
C ALA A 399 10.84 -14.46 -12.32
N CYS A 400 11.96 -14.94 -11.75
CA CYS A 400 11.97 -15.64 -10.47
C CYS A 400 11.36 -14.79 -9.35
N VAL A 401 11.80 -13.53 -9.22
CA VAL A 401 11.29 -12.60 -8.21
C VAL A 401 9.81 -12.31 -8.39
N LEU A 402 9.37 -12.03 -9.62
CA LEU A 402 7.95 -11.82 -9.92
C LEU A 402 7.10 -13.06 -9.67
N SER A 403 7.65 -14.26 -9.85
CA SER A 403 6.94 -15.51 -9.56
C SER A 403 6.59 -15.64 -8.08
N VAL A 404 7.52 -15.26 -7.21
CA VAL A 404 7.32 -15.24 -5.76
C VAL A 404 6.32 -14.13 -5.38
N ILE A 405 6.52 -12.92 -5.89
CA ILE A 405 5.65 -11.78 -5.61
C ILE A 405 4.21 -12.04 -6.08
N ASN A 406 4.00 -12.75 -7.18
CA ASN A 406 2.66 -12.97 -7.73
C ASN A 406 1.98 -14.27 -7.23
N GLY A 407 2.59 -14.99 -6.29
CA GLY A 407 2.04 -16.26 -5.76
C GLY A 407 2.07 -17.42 -6.76
N ILE A 408 2.88 -17.30 -7.83
CA ILE A 408 3.10 -18.38 -8.80
C ILE A 408 3.96 -19.46 -8.15
N TYR A 409 5.02 -19.06 -7.44
CA TYR A 409 5.85 -19.97 -6.66
C TYR A 409 5.13 -20.40 -5.38
N ARG A 410 4.85 -21.70 -5.26
CA ARG A 410 4.12 -22.31 -4.14
C ARG A 410 5.01 -23.25 -3.31
N ASN A 411 6.21 -22.78 -2.95
CA ASN A 411 7.18 -23.49 -2.10
C ASN A 411 7.58 -24.89 -2.59
N GLN A 412 7.60 -25.06 -3.91
CA GLN A 412 8.13 -26.25 -4.55
C GLN A 412 9.65 -26.23 -4.59
N ASP A 413 10.25 -27.42 -4.57
CA ASP A 413 11.70 -27.61 -4.50
C ASP A 413 12.46 -26.91 -5.63
N ILE A 414 11.88 -26.90 -6.83
CA ILE A 414 12.44 -26.31 -8.04
C ILE A 414 11.28 -25.79 -8.89
N MET A 415 11.45 -24.63 -9.52
CA MET A 415 10.59 -24.12 -10.57
C MET A 415 11.43 -23.40 -11.62
N ILE A 416 11.18 -23.66 -12.91
CA ILE A 416 11.77 -22.91 -14.01
C ILE A 416 10.72 -21.97 -14.57
N VAL A 417 11.08 -20.70 -14.70
CA VAL A 417 10.19 -19.66 -15.21
C VAL A 417 10.82 -18.88 -16.34
N GLU A 418 9.99 -18.32 -17.20
CA GLU A 418 10.38 -17.45 -18.31
C GLU A 418 9.65 -16.12 -18.22
N LEU A 419 10.35 -15.03 -18.48
CA LEU A 419 9.74 -13.72 -18.65
C LEU A 419 9.37 -13.47 -20.11
N ASP A 420 8.07 -13.34 -20.39
CA ASP A 420 7.52 -12.96 -21.69
C ASP A 420 6.81 -11.60 -21.56
N GLY A 421 7.50 -10.53 -21.98
CA GLY A 421 7.11 -9.16 -21.68
C GLY A 421 7.13 -8.91 -20.17
N ASP A 422 5.96 -8.63 -19.59
CA ASP A 422 5.77 -8.47 -18.14
C ASP A 422 5.09 -9.69 -17.49
N LYS A 423 4.82 -10.75 -18.27
CA LYS A 423 4.17 -11.96 -17.77
C LYS A 423 5.18 -13.05 -17.50
N VAL A 424 5.02 -13.71 -16.36
CA VAL A 424 5.80 -14.89 -16.00
C VAL A 424 5.09 -16.14 -16.51
N LYS A 425 5.83 -17.02 -17.20
CA LYS A 425 5.38 -18.35 -17.62
C LYS A 425 6.14 -19.42 -16.85
N VAL A 426 5.42 -20.40 -16.31
CA VAL A 426 6.03 -21.59 -15.70
C VAL A 426 6.39 -22.56 -16.83
N ILE A 427 7.66 -22.95 -16.88
CA ILE A 427 8.20 -23.89 -17.87
C ILE A 427 8.27 -25.30 -17.29
N LYS A 428 8.64 -25.41 -16.01
CA LYS A 428 8.78 -26.68 -15.31
C LYS A 428 8.59 -26.51 -13.81
#